data_AF-A0A7R9TSH3-F1
#
_entry.id   AF-A0A7R9TSH3-F1
#
_cell.length_a   1.000
_cell.length_b   1.000
_cell.length_c   1.000
_cell.angle_alpha   90.00
_cell.angle_beta   90.00
_cell.angle_gamma   90.00
#
_symmetry.space_group_name_H-M   'P 1'
#
loop_
_entity.id
_entity.type
_entity.pdbx_description
1 polymer ?
#
loop_
_entity_poly.entity_id
_entity_poly.type
_entity_poly.pdbx_seq_one_letter_code
_entity_poly.pdbx_strand_id
1 'polypeptide(L)'
;TLDAITHLDLHGNALRKIEGLSNCPALRRLVLSFNEINSMAGLCDMSRLESVDLSYNQIQRVEGLSGLPALVTLKLSSNLITRLEEVNVLKKYAPQLRELCLLGNAICEHKSYYGLLLRRLPKL
;
A
#
# COMPACT_ATOMS: atom_id res chain seq x y z
N THR A 1 -13.92 17.47 11.85
CA THR A 1 -12.71 16.70 11.52
C THR A 1 -12.49 15.66 12.59
N LEU A 2 -11.98 14.49 12.22
CA LEU A 2 -11.76 13.35 13.12
C LEU A 2 -10.29 13.35 13.58
N ASP A 3 -9.86 14.46 14.17
CA ASP A 3 -8.44 14.82 14.38
C ASP A 3 -7.68 13.90 15.35
N ALA A 4 -8.41 13.09 16.13
CA ALA A 4 -7.82 12.14 17.07
C ALA A 4 -7.70 10.71 16.50
N ILE A 5 -8.32 10.42 15.35
CA ILE A 5 -8.27 9.06 14.77
C ILE A 5 -6.87 8.81 14.24
N THR A 6 -6.17 7.91 14.91
CA THR A 6 -4.83 7.43 14.52
C THR A 6 -4.85 6.04 13.91
N HIS A 7 -5.95 5.30 14.12
CA HIS A 7 -6.14 3.93 13.66
C HIS A 7 -7.55 3.81 13.10
N LEU A 8 -7.68 3.31 11.87
CA LEU A 8 -8.96 3.09 11.22
C LEU A 8 -8.99 1.68 10.64
N ASP A 9 -9.95 0.89 11.09
CA ASP A 9 -10.19 -0.46 10.58
C ASP A 9 -11.48 -0.48 9.76
N LEU A 10 -11.32 -0.81 8.48
CA LEU A 10 -12.37 -0.94 7.48
C LEU A 10 -12.29 -2.29 6.78
N HIS A 11 -11.78 -3.31 7.47
CA HIS A 11 -11.75 -4.68 6.99
C HIS A 11 -13.16 -5.18 6.58
N GLY A 12 -13.26 -5.86 5.44
CA GLY A 12 -14.48 -6.62 5.11
C GLY A 12 -15.71 -5.79 4.73
N ASN A 13 -15.55 -4.61 4.11
CA ASN A 13 -16.65 -3.67 3.85
C ASN A 13 -17.05 -3.55 2.36
N ALA A 14 -16.56 -4.43 1.49
CA ALA A 14 -16.78 -4.36 0.03
C ALA A 14 -16.47 -2.99 -0.60
N LEU A 15 -15.53 -2.25 0.00
CA LEU A 15 -15.11 -0.95 -0.50
C LEU A 15 -14.45 -1.10 -1.86
N ARG A 16 -14.80 -0.23 -2.82
CA ARG A 16 -14.19 -0.22 -4.16
C ARG A 16 -13.16 0.88 -4.35
N LYS A 17 -13.20 1.89 -3.49
CA LYS A 17 -12.35 3.08 -3.54
C LYS A 17 -11.94 3.48 -2.14
N ILE A 18 -10.78 4.10 -2.05
CA ILE A 18 -10.30 4.79 -0.85
C ILE A 18 -10.67 6.25 -1.02
N GLU A 19 -11.51 6.80 -0.15
CA GLU A 19 -11.93 8.20 -0.19
C GLU A 19 -12.34 8.67 1.22
N GLY A 20 -12.45 10.00 1.41
CA GLY A 20 -12.87 10.60 2.68
C GLY A 20 -11.82 10.61 3.80
N LEU A 21 -10.59 10.14 3.54
CA LEU A 21 -9.50 10.10 4.53
C LEU A 21 -8.95 11.48 4.91
N SER A 22 -9.23 12.52 4.12
CA SER A 22 -8.84 13.90 4.43
C SER A 22 -9.40 14.43 5.75
N ASN A 23 -10.47 13.80 6.26
CA ASN A 23 -11.05 14.13 7.56
C ASN A 23 -10.27 13.54 8.75
N CYS A 24 -9.27 12.68 8.51
CA CYS A 24 -8.47 11.99 9.53
C CYS A 24 -6.99 12.37 9.40
N PRO A 25 -6.60 13.64 9.62
CA PRO A 25 -5.23 14.11 9.38
C PRO A 25 -4.18 13.48 10.30
N ALA A 26 -4.60 12.88 11.43
CA ALA A 26 -3.74 12.18 12.37
C ALA A 26 -3.61 10.68 12.10
N LEU A 27 -4.20 10.15 11.02
CA LEU A 27 -4.23 8.72 10.75
C LEU A 27 -2.81 8.15 10.53
N ARG A 28 -2.47 7.11 11.29
CA ARG A 28 -1.18 6.42 11.26
C ARG A 28 -1.30 4.98 10.76
N ARG A 29 -2.42 4.30 11.06
CA ARG A 29 -2.67 2.93 10.61
C ARG A 29 -4.04 2.80 9.95
N LEU A 30 -4.07 2.15 8.80
CA LEU A 30 -5.27 1.93 8.00
C LEU A 30 -5.36 0.46 7.58
N VAL A 31 -6.42 -0.21 8.01
CA VAL A 31 -6.74 -1.59 7.61
C VAL A 31 -7.88 -1.55 6.62
N LEU A 32 -7.62 -2.01 5.40
CA LEU A 32 -8.55 -2.08 4.27
C LEU A 32 -8.56 -3.48 3.66
N SER A 33 -8.11 -4.49 4.41
CA SER A 33 -8.05 -5.85 3.91
C SER A 33 -9.44 -6.44 3.65
N PHE A 34 -9.54 -7.40 2.73
CA PHE A 34 -10.81 -8.04 2.35
C PHE A 34 -11.86 -7.03 1.85
N ASN A 35 -11.47 -6.23 0.86
CA ASN A 35 -12.37 -5.30 0.16
C ASN A 35 -12.29 -5.55 -1.36
N GLU A 36 -12.91 -4.68 -2.16
CA GLU A 36 -12.93 -4.72 -3.62
C GLU A 36 -12.10 -3.56 -4.24
N ILE A 37 -11.10 -3.06 -3.51
CA ILE A 37 -10.33 -1.88 -3.91
C ILE A 37 -9.41 -2.23 -5.07
N ASN A 38 -9.45 -1.44 -6.13
CA ASN A 38 -8.61 -1.65 -7.33
C ASN A 38 -7.53 -0.57 -7.55
N SER A 39 -7.57 0.52 -6.79
CA SER A 39 -6.59 1.62 -6.85
C SER A 39 -6.31 2.22 -5.48
N MET A 40 -5.06 2.62 -5.26
CA MET A 40 -4.57 3.25 -4.03
C MET A 40 -4.61 4.79 -4.07
N ALA A 41 -5.20 5.40 -5.11
CA ALA A 41 -5.18 6.85 -5.33
C ALA A 41 -5.72 7.69 -4.15
N GLY A 42 -6.57 7.13 -3.29
CA GLY A 42 -7.09 7.81 -2.09
C GLY A 42 -6.13 7.93 -0.92
N LEU A 43 -4.91 7.40 -1.02
CA LEU A 43 -3.88 7.50 0.02
C LEU A 43 -2.96 8.73 -0.13
N CYS A 44 -3.07 9.48 -1.23
CA CYS A 44 -2.20 10.62 -1.50
C CYS A 44 -2.17 11.62 -0.33
N ASP A 45 -0.99 12.17 -0.06
CA ASP A 45 -0.75 13.24 0.93
C ASP A 45 -1.09 12.91 2.40
N MET A 46 -1.28 11.62 2.72
CA MET A 46 -1.44 11.15 4.10
C MET A 46 -0.10 11.14 4.85
N SER A 47 0.39 12.34 5.18
CA SER A 47 1.76 12.58 5.68
C SER A 47 2.17 11.81 6.94
N ARG A 48 1.19 11.40 7.76
CA ARG A 48 1.40 10.67 9.03
C ARG A 48 1.12 9.17 8.92
N LEU A 49 0.71 8.68 7.75
CA LEU A 49 0.34 7.28 7.56
C LEU A 49 1.60 6.41 7.55
N GLU A 50 1.66 5.47 8.48
CA GLU A 50 2.82 4.61 8.72
C GLU A 50 2.61 3.17 8.27
N SER A 51 1.37 2.69 8.36
CA SER A 51 1.02 1.31 8.03
C SER A 51 -0.28 1.25 7.26
N VAL A 52 -0.26 0.55 6.14
CA VAL A 52 -1.46 0.27 5.35
C VAL A 52 -1.55 -1.23 5.06
N ASP A 53 -2.70 -1.82 5.37
CA ASP A 53 -3.04 -3.18 4.95
C ASP A 53 -4.13 -3.17 3.89
N LEU A 54 -3.75 -3.54 2.67
CA LEU A 54 -4.62 -3.67 1.49
C LEU A 54 -4.67 -5.12 1.00
N SER A 55 -4.39 -6.08 1.87
CA SER A 55 -4.41 -7.50 1.51
C SER A 55 -5.80 -7.95 1.08
N TYR A 56 -5.90 -8.92 0.17
CA TYR A 56 -7.20 -9.42 -0.33
C TYR A 56 -8.06 -8.30 -0.93
N ASN A 57 -7.51 -7.65 -1.95
CA ASN A 57 -8.17 -6.62 -2.76
C ASN A 57 -7.92 -6.92 -4.25
N GLN A 58 -8.22 -5.98 -5.14
CA GLN A 58 -8.13 -6.12 -6.59
C GLN A 58 -7.10 -5.16 -7.20
N ILE A 59 -6.06 -4.77 -6.44
CA ILE A 59 -5.06 -3.80 -6.87
C ILE A 59 -4.18 -4.41 -7.96
N GLN A 60 -4.07 -3.72 -9.09
CA GLN A 60 -3.24 -4.17 -10.22
C GLN A 60 -1.94 -3.37 -10.38
N ARG A 61 -1.94 -2.12 -9.93
CA ARG A 61 -0.81 -1.19 -10.06
C ARG A 61 -0.45 -0.59 -8.70
N VAL A 62 0.84 -0.43 -8.48
CA VAL A 62 1.37 0.26 -7.31
C VAL A 62 1.43 1.75 -7.65
N GLU A 63 0.35 2.46 -7.37
CA GLU A 63 0.20 3.91 -7.58
C GLU A 63 -0.33 4.60 -6.31
N GLY A 64 -0.52 5.92 -6.32
CA GLY A 64 -1.14 6.61 -5.17
C GLY A 64 -0.29 6.68 -3.89
N LEU A 65 1.01 6.38 -3.98
CA LEU A 65 1.95 6.45 -2.83
C LEU A 65 2.63 7.82 -2.68
N SER A 66 2.23 8.82 -3.47
CA SER A 66 2.78 10.17 -3.36
C SER A 66 2.38 10.83 -2.03
N GLY A 67 3.30 11.55 -1.40
CA GLY A 67 3.01 12.27 -0.16
C GLY A 67 2.87 11.40 1.09
N LEU A 68 3.48 10.19 1.08
CA LEU A 68 3.49 9.24 2.20
C LEU A 68 4.88 9.08 2.86
N PRO A 69 5.53 10.16 3.36
CA PRO A 69 6.89 10.11 3.87
C PRO A 69 7.07 9.23 5.12
N ALA A 70 5.98 8.98 5.87
CA ALA A 70 5.99 8.17 7.08
C ALA A 70 5.71 6.68 6.83
N LEU A 71 5.39 6.26 5.60
CA LEU A 71 4.93 4.89 5.34
C LEU A 71 6.07 3.88 5.49
N VAL A 72 6.00 3.04 6.53
CA VAL A 72 7.01 2.02 6.87
C VAL A 72 6.54 0.61 6.49
N THR A 73 5.23 0.34 6.62
CA THR A 73 4.64 -0.97 6.36
C THR A 73 3.57 -0.88 5.26
N LEU A 74 3.72 -1.69 4.22
CA LEU A 74 2.74 -1.82 3.14
C LEU A 74 2.44 -3.29 2.87
N LYS A 75 1.20 -3.71 3.16
CA LYS A 75 0.73 -5.07 2.86
C LYS A 75 -0.20 -5.05 1.66
N LEU A 76 0.19 -5.77 0.62
CA LEU A 76 -0.50 -5.90 -0.66
C LEU A 76 -0.70 -7.37 -1.03
N SER A 77 -0.65 -8.30 -0.06
CA SER A 77 -0.82 -9.72 -0.34
C SER A 77 -2.18 -10.04 -0.97
N SER A 78 -2.23 -11.06 -1.81
CA SER A 78 -3.45 -11.51 -2.49
C SER A 78 -4.14 -10.37 -3.24
N ASN A 79 -3.42 -9.76 -4.18
CA ASN A 79 -3.90 -8.74 -5.10
C ASN A 79 -3.59 -9.20 -6.55
N LEU A 80 -3.73 -8.29 -7.53
CA LEU A 80 -3.59 -8.57 -8.95
C LEU A 80 -2.34 -7.91 -9.58
N ILE A 81 -1.29 -7.69 -8.79
CA ILE A 81 -0.06 -7.04 -9.24
C ILE A 81 0.77 -8.05 -10.05
N THR A 82 1.00 -7.76 -11.32
CA THR A 82 1.66 -8.72 -12.24
C THR A 82 3.02 -8.25 -12.73
N ARG A 83 3.22 -6.93 -12.88
CA ARG A 83 4.37 -6.41 -13.63
C ARG A 83 5.55 -6.06 -12.72
N LEU A 84 6.76 -6.43 -13.13
CA LEU A 84 8.00 -6.07 -12.42
C LEU A 84 8.26 -4.56 -12.35
N GLU A 85 7.68 -3.77 -13.26
CA GLU A 85 7.83 -2.30 -13.28
C GLU A 85 7.28 -1.63 -12.02
N GLU A 86 6.29 -2.24 -11.38
CA GLU A 86 5.65 -1.76 -10.15
C GLU A 86 6.65 -1.65 -8.97
N VAL A 87 7.70 -2.48 -8.96
CA VAL A 87 8.77 -2.40 -7.94
C VAL A 87 9.59 -1.10 -8.08
N ASN A 88 9.73 -0.57 -9.31
CA ASN A 88 10.42 0.71 -9.49
C ASN A 88 9.61 1.87 -8.92
N VAL A 89 8.27 1.74 -8.89
CA VAL A 89 7.38 2.75 -8.32
C VAL A 89 7.57 2.83 -6.80
N LEU A 90 7.68 1.68 -6.13
CA LEU A 90 8.01 1.60 -4.71
C LEU A 90 9.34 2.29 -4.38
N LYS A 91 10.39 2.08 -5.18
CA LYS A 91 11.67 2.78 -4.99
C LYS A 91 11.53 4.30 -5.08
N LYS A 92 10.67 4.79 -6.00
CA LYS A 92 10.49 6.22 -6.25
C LYS A 92 9.69 6.91 -5.15
N TYR A 93 8.57 6.31 -4.72
CA TYR A 93 7.60 6.97 -3.84
C TYR A 93 7.59 6.45 -2.40
N ALA A 94 8.13 5.25 -2.16
CA ALA A 94 8.20 4.66 -0.83
C ALA A 94 9.60 4.06 -0.50
N PRO A 95 10.72 4.79 -0.72
CA PRO A 95 12.08 4.31 -0.43
C PRO A 95 12.36 4.07 1.06
N GLN A 96 11.47 4.50 1.94
CA GLN A 96 11.56 4.36 3.39
C GLN A 96 10.89 3.08 3.95
N LEU A 97 10.21 2.29 3.11
CA LEU A 97 9.58 1.04 3.53
C LEU A 97 10.58 0.10 4.21
N ARG A 98 10.11 -0.55 5.28
CA ARG A 98 10.83 -1.61 6.01
C ARG A 98 10.10 -2.94 5.99
N GLU A 99 8.79 -2.91 5.74
CA GLU A 99 7.97 -4.11 5.61
C GLU A 99 7.11 -3.99 4.37
N LEU A 100 7.25 -4.97 3.46
CA LEU A 100 6.48 -5.09 2.24
C LEU A 100 6.03 -6.54 2.07
N CYS A 101 4.73 -6.75 1.91
CA CYS A 101 4.19 -8.07 1.57
C CYS A 101 3.47 -8.01 0.22
N LEU A 102 3.98 -8.74 -0.77
CA LEU A 102 3.38 -8.89 -2.10
C LEU A 102 2.97 -10.34 -2.38
N LEU A 103 3.01 -11.24 -1.39
CA LEU A 103 2.67 -12.65 -1.55
C LEU A 103 1.28 -12.83 -2.16
N GLY A 104 1.08 -13.85 -2.99
CA GLY A 104 -0.21 -14.07 -3.67
C GLY A 104 -0.52 -13.06 -4.79
N ASN A 105 0.49 -12.32 -5.26
CA ASN A 105 0.43 -11.57 -6.52
C ASN A 105 1.29 -12.28 -7.57
N ALA A 106 0.88 -12.27 -8.83
CA ALA A 106 1.62 -12.92 -9.92
C ALA A 106 3.04 -12.33 -10.13
N ILE A 107 3.30 -11.10 -9.67
CA ILE A 107 4.66 -10.52 -9.68
C ILE A 107 5.68 -11.42 -8.95
N CYS A 108 5.26 -12.16 -7.93
CA CYS A 108 6.13 -13.06 -7.16
C CYS A 108 6.61 -14.26 -7.97
N GLU A 109 5.93 -14.63 -9.04
CA GLU A 109 6.26 -15.78 -9.90
C GLU A 109 7.38 -15.47 -10.88
N HIS A 110 7.71 -14.18 -11.08
CA HIS A 110 8.82 -13.79 -11.93
C HIS A 110 10.16 -14.20 -11.32
N LYS A 111 10.98 -14.92 -12.09
CA LYS A 111 12.33 -15.37 -11.67
C LYS A 111 13.23 -14.25 -11.15
N SER A 112 13.07 -13.03 -11.67
CA SER A 112 13.90 -11.87 -11.31
C SER A 112 13.31 -11.03 -10.17
N TYR A 113 12.14 -11.38 -9.64
CA TYR A 113 11.41 -10.62 -8.63
C TYR A 113 12.25 -10.33 -7.40
N TYR A 114 12.81 -11.37 -6.78
CA TYR A 114 13.57 -11.24 -5.54
C TYR A 114 14.84 -10.38 -5.72
N GLY A 115 15.60 -10.62 -6.79
CA GLY A 115 16.79 -9.83 -7.10
C GLY A 115 16.48 -8.37 -7.42
N LEU A 116 15.33 -8.10 -8.07
CA LEU A 116 14.87 -6.73 -8.32
C LEU A 116 14.47 -6.02 -7.02
N LEU A 117 13.74 -6.69 -6.14
CA LEU A 117 13.34 -6.14 -4.84
C LEU A 117 14.55 -5.72 -4.01
N LEU A 118 15.51 -6.62 -3.78
CA LEU A 118 16.71 -6.31 -2.99
C LEU A 118 17.50 -5.14 -3.56
N ARG A 119 17.61 -5.04 -4.89
CA ARG A 119 18.32 -3.94 -5.56
C ARG A 119 17.57 -2.61 -5.47
N ARG A 120 16.24 -2.63 -5.41
CA ARG A 120 15.40 -1.42 -5.47
C ARG A 120 15.03 -0.90 -4.09
N LEU A 121 14.87 -1.81 -3.13
CA LEU A 121 14.43 -1.54 -1.76
C LEU A 121 15.36 -2.31 -0.79
N PRO A 122 16.64 -1.90 -0.66
CA PRO A 122 17.64 -2.63 0.14
C PRO A 122 17.42 -2.57 1.66
N LYS A 123 16.38 -1.85 2.11
CA LYS A 123 16.00 -1.73 3.53
C LYS A 123 14.95 -2.77 3.96
N LEU A 124 14.41 -3.53 3.00
CA LEU A 124 13.46 -4.63 3.23
C LEU A 124 14.19 -5.92 3.64
#